data_AF-A0AAN5BV00-F1
#
_entry.id   AF-A0AAN5BV00-F1
#
_cell.length_a   1.000
_cell.length_b   1.000
_cell.length_c   1.000
_cell.angle_alpha   90.00
_cell.angle_beta   90.00
_cell.angle_gamma   90.00
#
_symmetry.space_group_name_H-M   'P 1'
#
loop_
_entity.id
_entity.type
_entity.pdbx_description
1 polymer ?
#
loop_
_entity_poly.entity_id
_entity_poly.type
_entity_poly.pdbx_seq_one_letter_code
_entity_poly.pdbx_strand_id
1 'polypeptide(L)'
;MSPGSALIFLASAFHGGGHNSVPDSVRTMHSLFFIRGHLRTEENQFLAIPRSKVREMSPKMLELLGYKKPTTALGIVDNMSPDEDVDDIWERAVQ
;
A
#
# COMPACT_ATOMS: atom_id res chain seq x y z
N MET A 1 15.13 3.91 18.96
CA MET A 1 15.75 3.43 17.70
C MET A 1 16.29 4.64 16.96
N SER A 2 17.44 4.53 16.29
CA SER A 2 17.99 5.64 15.50
C SER A 2 17.26 5.77 14.15
N PRO A 3 17.21 6.96 13.54
CA PRO A 3 16.71 7.14 12.17
C PRO A 3 17.34 6.13 11.20
N GLY A 4 16.51 5.54 10.33
CA GLY A 4 16.92 4.45 9.41
C GLY A 4 16.74 3.03 9.98
N SER A 5 16.50 2.88 11.28
CA SER A 5 16.09 1.58 11.86
C SER A 5 14.61 1.30 11.58
N ALA A 6 14.24 0.02 11.47
CA ALA A 6 12.86 -0.42 11.32
C ALA A 6 12.46 -1.45 12.40
N LEU A 7 11.24 -1.35 12.91
CA LEU A 7 10.61 -2.36 13.76
C LEU A 7 9.58 -3.11 12.91
N ILE A 8 9.67 -4.45 12.90
CA ILE A 8 8.72 -5.33 12.22
C ILE A 8 8.07 -6.21 13.27
N PHE A 9 6.73 -6.26 13.28
CA PHE A 9 5.97 -7.11 14.16
C PHE A 9 4.74 -7.68 13.43
N LEU A 10 4.26 -8.83 13.90
CA LEU A 10 3.05 -9.45 13.37
C LEU A 10 1.80 -8.79 13.97
N ALA A 11 0.69 -8.79 13.23
CA ALA A 11 -0.58 -8.20 13.68
C ALA A 11 -1.12 -8.80 15.00
N SER A 12 -0.67 -10.00 15.38
CA SER A 12 -1.03 -10.66 16.64
C SER A 12 -0.23 -10.16 17.85
N ALA A 13 0.80 -9.33 17.67
CA ALA A 13 1.59 -8.79 18.77
C ALA A 13 0.77 -7.73 19.53
N PHE A 14 0.63 -7.89 20.84
CA PHE A 14 0.04 -6.86 21.69
C PHE A 14 1.01 -5.68 21.79
N HIS A 15 0.56 -4.47 21.44
CA HIS A 15 1.40 -3.28 21.41
C HIS A 15 0.55 -2.00 21.50
N GLY A 16 1.22 -0.86 21.69
CA GLY A 16 0.61 0.47 21.71
C GLY A 16 1.68 1.56 21.66
N GLY A 17 1.24 2.80 21.41
CA GLY A 17 2.14 3.96 21.45
C GLY A 17 2.62 4.24 22.88
N GLY A 18 3.94 4.25 23.11
CA GLY A 18 4.50 4.62 24.41
C GLY A 18 4.43 6.14 24.66
N HIS A 19 4.28 6.54 25.93
CA HIS A 19 4.29 7.95 26.35
C HIS A 19 5.58 8.66 25.90
N ASN A 20 5.44 9.86 25.33
CA ASN A 20 6.59 10.73 25.02
C ASN A 20 6.85 11.64 26.22
N SER A 21 7.90 11.35 27.00
CA SER A 21 8.24 12.07 28.23
C SER A 21 9.17 13.27 28.02
N VAL A 22 9.56 13.58 26.78
CA VAL A 22 10.48 14.69 26.48
C VAL A 22 9.65 15.97 26.24
N PRO A 23 9.78 17.02 27.08
CA PRO A 23 9.05 18.27 26.92
C PRO A 23 9.27 18.91 25.54
N ASP A 24 8.24 19.57 25.02
CA ASP A 24 8.27 20.33 23.77
C ASP A 24 8.81 19.55 22.54
N SER A 25 8.60 18.23 22.52
CA SER A 25 9.09 17.35 21.46
C SER A 25 7.98 16.55 20.77
N VAL A 26 8.20 16.23 19.48
CA VAL A 26 7.35 15.33 18.69
C VAL A 26 8.15 14.11 18.26
N ARG A 27 7.63 12.92 18.56
CA ARG A 27 8.20 11.65 18.08
C ARG A 27 7.49 11.19 16.81
N THR A 28 8.03 11.59 15.66
CA THR A 28 7.51 11.18 14.34
C THR A 28 7.93 9.74 14.00
N MET A 29 7.00 8.98 13.45
CA MET A 29 7.23 7.64 12.93
C MET A 29 6.39 7.43 11.66
N HIS A 30 6.91 6.61 10.74
CA HIS A 30 6.16 6.14 9.57
C HIS A 30 5.80 4.68 9.78
N SER A 31 4.52 4.36 9.57
CA SER A 31 3.99 3.01 9.69
C SER A 31 3.55 2.51 8.31
N LEU A 32 3.94 1.29 7.97
CA LEU A 32 3.52 0.61 6.75
C LEU A 32 2.84 -0.69 7.14
N PHE A 33 1.59 -0.84 6.73
CA PHE A 33 0.78 -2.02 7.05
C PHE A 33 0.61 -2.89 5.81
N PHE A 34 1.05 -4.14 5.91
CA PHE A 34 0.94 -5.12 4.83
C PHE A 34 -0.06 -6.22 5.24
N ILE A 35 -0.92 -6.57 4.30
CA ILE A 35 -1.93 -7.61 4.45
C ILE A 35 -1.79 -8.63 3.31
N ARG A 36 -2.50 -9.77 3.43
CA ARG A 36 -2.59 -10.73 2.32
C ARG A 36 -3.33 -10.07 1.15
N GLY A 37 -2.91 -10.35 -0.09
CA GLY A 37 -3.52 -9.73 -1.28
C GLY A 37 -5.00 -10.05 -1.54
N HIS A 38 -5.59 -11.00 -0.79
CA HIS A 38 -7.04 -11.28 -0.82
C HIS A 38 -7.83 -10.51 0.25
N LEU A 39 -7.17 -9.68 1.05
CA LEU A 39 -7.81 -8.80 2.04
C LEU A 39 -7.85 -7.37 1.50
N ARG A 40 -8.87 -6.63 1.91
CA ARG A 40 -9.06 -5.23 1.52
C ARG A 40 -8.13 -4.31 2.33
N THR A 41 -7.47 -3.37 1.65
CA THR A 41 -6.66 -2.33 2.31
C THR A 41 -7.53 -1.32 3.06
N GLU A 42 -6.99 -0.75 4.13
CA GLU A 42 -7.67 0.32 4.88
C GLU A 42 -7.76 1.61 4.05
N GLU A 43 -6.63 2.02 3.47
CA GLU A 43 -6.57 3.13 2.52
C GLU A 43 -6.80 2.66 1.08
N ASN A 44 -7.58 3.43 0.32
CA ASN A 44 -7.84 3.14 -1.09
C ASN A 44 -6.75 3.75 -1.98
N GLN A 45 -5.68 2.99 -2.22
CA GLN A 45 -4.54 3.44 -3.00
C GLN A 45 -4.86 3.70 -4.49
N PHE A 46 -5.90 3.08 -5.04
CA PHE A 46 -6.36 3.32 -6.41
C PHE A 46 -6.95 4.72 -6.60
N LEU A 47 -7.46 5.33 -5.52
CA LEU A 47 -8.04 6.68 -5.54
C LEU A 47 -7.11 7.73 -4.91
N ALA A 48 -6.32 7.34 -3.93
CA ALA A 48 -5.45 8.27 -3.19
C ALA A 48 -4.24 8.73 -4.01
N ILE A 49 -3.71 7.86 -4.88
CA ILE A 49 -2.49 8.13 -5.63
C ILE A 49 -2.85 8.64 -7.03
N PRO A 50 -2.33 9.80 -7.46
CA PRO A 50 -2.54 10.28 -8.82
C PRO A 50 -2.06 9.26 -9.86
N ARG A 51 -2.86 9.06 -10.91
CA ARG A 51 -2.54 8.16 -12.02
C ARG A 51 -1.17 8.42 -12.65
N SER A 52 -0.80 9.71 -12.77
CA SER A 52 0.53 10.12 -13.25
C SER A 52 1.68 9.57 -12.41
N LYS A 53 1.47 9.36 -11.11
CA LYS A 53 2.49 8.79 -10.21
C LYS A 53 2.56 7.29 -10.26
N VAL A 54 1.42 6.62 -10.33
CA VAL A 54 1.37 5.15 -10.46
C VAL A 54 2.12 4.68 -11.71
N ARG A 55 2.01 5.40 -12.83
CA ARG A 55 2.76 5.10 -14.08
C ARG A 55 4.27 5.08 -13.92
N GLU A 56 4.80 5.86 -12.98
CA GLU A 56 6.24 5.96 -12.71
C GLU A 56 6.72 4.90 -11.70
N MET A 57 5.80 4.09 -11.14
CA MET A 57 6.13 3.15 -10.07
C MET A 57 6.75 1.87 -10.60
N SER A 58 7.65 1.29 -9.80
CA SER A 58 8.22 -0.01 -10.10
C SER A 58 7.15 -1.12 -10.05
N PRO A 59 7.37 -2.27 -10.72
CA PRO A 59 6.47 -3.42 -10.63
C PRO A 59 6.21 -3.86 -9.18
N LYS A 60 7.21 -3.72 -8.30
CA LYS A 60 7.06 -4.04 -6.88
C LYS A 60 6.12 -3.09 -6.14
N MET A 61 6.16 -1.80 -6.47
CA MET A 61 5.24 -0.84 -5.89
C MET A 61 3.81 -1.05 -6.38
N LEU A 62 3.62 -1.34 -7.68
CA LEU A 62 2.32 -1.72 -8.22
C LEU A 62 1.73 -2.94 -7.51
N GLU A 63 2.56 -3.97 -7.27
CA GLU A 63 2.18 -5.15 -6.48
C GLU A 63 1.73 -4.77 -5.06
N LEU A 64 2.54 -3.98 -4.34
CA LEU A 64 2.23 -3.60 -2.95
C LEU A 64 0.99 -2.72 -2.82
N LEU A 65 0.67 -1.92 -3.85
CA LEU A 65 -0.49 -1.03 -3.88
C LEU A 65 -1.77 -1.73 -4.38
N GLY A 66 -1.69 -3.01 -4.77
CA GLY A 66 -2.84 -3.82 -5.16
C GLY A 66 -3.14 -3.85 -6.66
N TYR A 67 -2.29 -3.26 -7.51
CA TYR A 67 -2.44 -3.36 -8.98
C TYR A 67 -2.12 -4.75 -9.51
N LYS A 68 -1.45 -5.59 -8.72
CA LYS A 68 -1.20 -6.97 -9.08
C LYS A 68 -2.21 -7.90 -8.42
N LYS A 69 -2.83 -8.77 -9.21
CA LYS A 69 -3.74 -9.80 -8.70
C LYS A 69 -2.98 -10.77 -7.78
N PRO A 70 -3.56 -11.18 -6.64
CA PRO A 70 -3.03 -12.26 -5.83
C PRO A 70 -3.17 -13.61 -6.57
N THR A 71 -2.77 -14.71 -5.91
CA THR A 71 -3.01 -16.06 -6.43
C THR A 71 -4.50 -16.41 -6.57
N THR A 72 -5.38 -15.65 -5.93
CA THR A 72 -6.84 -15.76 -6.05
C THR A 72 -7.38 -14.84 -7.15
N ALA A 73 -8.59 -15.12 -7.66
CA ALA A 73 -9.27 -14.29 -8.66
C ALA A 73 -9.93 -13.05 -8.01
N LEU A 74 -9.12 -12.14 -7.47
CA LEU A 74 -9.56 -10.89 -6.84
C LEU A 74 -8.79 -9.70 -7.43
N GLY A 75 -9.44 -8.54 -7.53
CA GLY A 75 -8.80 -7.32 -8.05
C GLY A 75 -8.42 -7.39 -9.53
N ILE A 76 -9.03 -8.29 -10.30
CA ILE A 76 -8.79 -8.44 -11.74
C ILE A 76 -9.59 -7.40 -12.55
N VAL A 77 -9.07 -7.04 -13.73
CA VAL A 77 -9.78 -6.28 -14.76
C VAL A 77 -9.70 -7.09 -16.05
N ASP A 78 -10.84 -7.38 -16.66
CA ASP A 78 -10.93 -8.20 -17.89
C ASP A 78 -10.20 -9.54 -17.82
N ASN A 79 -10.27 -10.23 -16.66
CA ASN A 79 -9.55 -11.47 -16.34
C ASN A 79 -8.02 -11.37 -16.30
N MET A 80 -7.47 -10.16 -16.34
CA MET A 80 -6.04 -9.88 -16.26
C MET A 80 -5.66 -9.19 -14.95
N SER A 81 -4.36 -9.20 -14.64
CA SER A 81 -3.82 -8.40 -13.56
C SER A 81 -3.75 -6.93 -14.00
N PRO A 82 -4.26 -5.95 -13.22
CA PRO A 82 -4.24 -4.55 -13.63
C PRO A 82 -2.86 -3.99 -13.98
N ASP A 83 -1.79 -4.47 -13.34
CA ASP A 83 -0.40 -4.06 -13.61
C ASP A 83 0.11 -4.45 -15.00
N GLU A 84 -0.60 -5.32 -15.73
CA GLU A 84 -0.24 -5.71 -17.10
C GLU A 84 -0.49 -4.58 -18.12
N ASP A 85 -1.56 -3.78 -17.95
CA ASP A 85 -1.87 -2.63 -18.81
C ASP A 85 -2.74 -1.59 -18.09
N VAL A 86 -2.12 -0.85 -17.16
CA VAL A 86 -2.80 0.17 -16.35
C VAL A 86 -3.36 1.32 -17.20
N ASP A 87 -2.72 1.63 -18.33
CA ASP A 87 -3.07 2.77 -19.18
C ASP A 87 -4.35 2.53 -19.95
N ASP A 88 -4.46 1.41 -20.68
CA ASP A 88 -5.68 1.04 -21.39
C ASP A 88 -6.88 0.94 -20.44
N ILE A 89 -6.67 0.30 -19.27
CA ILE A 89 -7.71 0.15 -18.25
C ILE A 89 -8.27 1.52 -17.84
N TRP A 90 -7.41 2.50 -17.62
CA TRP A 90 -7.85 3.83 -17.20
C TRP A 90 -8.45 4.69 -18.29
N GLU A 91 -7.98 4.55 -19.53
CA GLU A 91 -8.59 5.20 -20.69
C GLU A 91 -10.02 4.70 -20.90
N ARG A 92 -10.27 3.40 -20.76
CA ARG A 92 -11.62 2.83 -20.84
C ARG A 92 -12.50 3.19 -19.64
N ALA A 93 -11.92 3.31 -18.44
CA ALA A 93 -12.67 3.63 -17.23
C ALA A 93 -13.20 5.07 -17.14
N VAL A 94 -12.78 5.96 -18.05
CA VAL A 94 -13.22 7.38 -18.08
C VAL A 94 -14.12 7.72 -19.26
N GLN A 95 -14.46 6.74 -20.11
CA GLN A 95 -15.50 6.87 -21.14
C GLN A 95 -16.89 6.76 -20.50
#